data_AF-A0A921E668-F1
#
_entry.id   AF-A0A921E668-F1
#
_cell.length_a   1.000
_cell.length_b   1.000
_cell.length_c   1.000
_cell.angle_alpha   90.00
_cell.angle_beta   90.00
_cell.angle_gamma   90.00
#
_symmetry.space_group_name_H-M   'P 1'
#
loop_
_entity.id
_entity.type
_entity.pdbx_description
1 polymer ?
#
loop_
_entity_poly.entity_id
_entity_poly.type
_entity_poly.pdbx_seq_one_letter_code
_entity_poly.pdbx_strand_id
1 'polypeptide(L)' 'MPTNDTDALADIAALCTAARARLPVSSCHRLRVLLDMILIDLEREQPKEAVASERQDRT' A
#
# COMPACT_ATOMS: atom_id res chain seq x y z
N MET A 1 10.59 12.83 12.84
CA MET A 1 9.87 11.64 13.34
C MET A 1 9.15 11.00 12.16
N PRO A 2 9.83 10.15 11.38
CA PRO A 2 9.30 9.55 10.13
C PRO A 2 8.38 8.33 10.35
N THR A 3 8.12 7.93 11.59
CA THR A 3 7.30 6.76 11.94
C THR A 3 5.79 6.99 11.75
N ASN A 4 5.30 8.22 11.90
CA ASN A 4 3.85 8.49 11.89
C ASN A 4 3.22 8.33 10.50
N ASP A 5 3.93 8.72 9.44
CA ASP A 5 3.37 8.70 8.08
C ASP A 5 3.33 7.28 7.52
N THR A 6 4.38 6.47 7.77
CA THR A 6 4.41 5.05 7.36
C THR A 6 3.31 4.24 8.06
N ASP A 7 3.14 4.43 9.36
CA ASP A 7 2.09 3.77 10.15
C ASP A 7 0.69 4.19 9.66
N ALA A 8 0.50 5.49 9.38
CA ALA A 8 -0.76 5.99 8.82
C ALA A 8 -1.06 5.39 7.43
N LEU A 9 -0.06 5.24 6.56
CA LEU A 9 -0.22 4.61 5.25
C LEU A 9 -0.57 3.11 5.38
N ALA A 10 0.03 2.41 6.34
CA ALA A 10 -0.30 1.02 6.63
C ALA A 10 -1.74 0.86 7.13
N ASP A 11 -2.20 1.74 8.02
CA ASP A 11 -3.58 1.77 8.53
C ASP A 11 -4.60 2.01 7.40
N ILE A 12 -4.31 2.95 6.50
CA ILE A 12 -5.17 3.21 5.33
C ILE A 12 -5.23 1.98 4.41
N ALA A 13 -4.09 1.33 4.15
CA ALA A 13 -4.04 0.13 3.32
C ALA A 13 -4.86 -1.03 3.93
N ALA A 14 -4.80 -1.20 5.26
CA ALA A 14 -5.60 -2.18 5.98
C ALA A 14 -7.11 -1.91 5.85
N LEU A 15 -7.52 -0.64 6.00
CA LEU A 15 -8.92 -0.22 5.83
C LEU A 15 -9.43 -0.47 4.41
N CYS A 16 -8.65 -0.10 3.39
CA CYS A 16 -9.03 -0.33 1.99
C CYS A 16 -9.15 -1.82 1.66
N THR A 17 -8.25 -2.65 2.18
CA THR A 17 -8.29 -4.11 2.01
C THR A 17 -9.54 -4.71 2.67
N ALA A 18 -9.83 -4.30 3.90
CA ALA A 18 -11.02 -4.77 4.63
C ALA A 18 -12.32 -4.35 3.93
N ALA A 19 -12.37 -3.10 3.42
CA ALA A 19 -13.51 -2.62 2.64
C ALA A 19 -13.70 -3.45 1.36
N ARG A 20 -12.63 -3.70 0.60
CA ARG A 20 -12.66 -4.51 -0.63
C ARG A 20 -13.20 -5.92 -0.37
N ALA A 21 -12.78 -6.56 0.73
CA ALA A 21 -13.22 -7.91 1.08
C ALA A 21 -14.73 -8.01 1.36
N ARG A 22 -15.35 -6.93 1.85
CA ARG A 22 -16.78 -6.89 2.19
C ARG A 22 -17.69 -6.53 1.02
N LEU A 23 -17.14 -6.02 -0.09
CA LEU A 23 -17.93 -5.58 -1.24
C LEU A 23 -18.32 -6.75 -2.16
N PRO A 24 -19.60 -6.87 -2.58
CA PRO A 24 -20.02 -7.85 -3.57
C PRO A 24 -19.32 -7.59 -4.93
N VAL A 25 -18.83 -8.65 -5.57
CA VAL A 25 -18.07 -8.54 -6.82
C VAL A 25 -18.92 -8.03 -7.99
N SER A 26 -20.19 -8.46 -8.05
CA SER A 26 -21.08 -8.20 -9.19
C SER A 26 -21.67 -6.79 -9.22
N SER A 27 -22.08 -6.24 -8.08
CA SER A 27 -22.75 -4.93 -8.00
C SER A 27 -21.80 -3.77 -7.71
N CYS A 28 -20.60 -4.04 -7.17
CA CYS A 28 -19.66 -3.01 -6.75
C CYS A 28 -18.33 -3.05 -7.53
N HIS A 29 -18.32 -3.56 -8.76
CA HIS A 29 -17.11 -3.72 -9.57
C HIS A 29 -16.28 -2.43 -9.65
N ARG A 30 -16.89 -1.29 -10.00
CA ARG A 30 -16.20 0.00 -10.11
C ARG A 30 -15.57 0.44 -8.78
N LEU A 31 -16.26 0.21 -7.66
CA LEU A 31 -15.74 0.57 -6.34
C LEU A 31 -14.56 -0.33 -5.94
N ARG A 32 -14.62 -1.63 -6.27
CA ARG A 32 -13.49 -2.56 -6.07
C ARG A 32 -12.27 -2.13 -6.90
N VAL A 33 -12.46 -1.72 -8.16
CA VAL A 33 -11.37 -1.21 -9.01
C VAL A 33 -10.72 0.05 -8.42
N LEU A 34 -11.51 0.97 -7.86
CA LEU A 34 -10.96 2.16 -7.21
C LEU A 34 -10.15 1.82 -5.95
N LEU A 35 -10.63 0.87 -5.13
CA LEU A 35 -9.88 0.37 -3.98
C LEU A 35 -8.57 -0.30 -4.42
N ASP A 36 -8.59 -1.03 -5.52
CA ASP A 36 -7.39 -1.68 -6.06
C ASP A 36 -6.35 -0.66 -6.51
N MET A 37 -6.78 0.41 -7.18
CA MET A 37 -5.90 1.50 -7.59
C MET A 37 -5.26 2.18 -6.38
N ILE A 38 -6.06 2.48 -5.34
CA ILE A 38 -5.55 3.10 -4.10
C ILE A 38 -4.54 2.19 -3.41
N LEU A 39 -4.80 0.88 -3.32
CA LEU A 39 -3.86 -0.07 -2.70
C LEU A 39 -2.52 -0.14 -3.45
N ILE A 40 -2.54 -0.08 -4.78
CA ILE A 40 -1.32 -0.04 -5.60
C ILE A 40 -0.54 1.26 -5.36
N ASP A 41 -1.22 2.39 -5.27
CA ASP A 41 -0.56 3.67 -5.03
C ASP A 41 0.05 3.74 -3.62
N LEU A 42 -0.64 3.21 -2.60
CA LEU A 42 -0.10 3.10 -1.24
C LEU A 42 1.14 2.21 -1.17
N GLU A 43 1.17 1.08 -1.89
CA GLU A 43 2.34 0.21 -1.96
C GLU A 43 3.56 0.92 -2.59
N ARG A 44 3.33 1.85 -3.52
CA ARG A 44 4.40 2.65 -4.14
C ARG A 44 4.95 3.75 -3.24
N GLU A 45 4.09 4.34 -2.42
CA GLU A 45 4.44 5.42 -1.49
C GLU A 45 5.15 4.91 -0.23
N GLN A 46 4.99 3.62 0.13
CA GLN A 46 5.79 3.08 1.23
C GLN A 46 7.28 3.22 0.89
N PRO A 47 8.08 3.83 1.79
CA PRO A 47 9.50 3.99 1.55
C PRO A 47 10.10 2.61 1.34
N LYS A 48 10.54 2.33 0.11
CA LYS A 48 11.41 1.18 -0.17
C LYS A 48 12.68 1.41 0.61
N GLU A 49 12.76 0.89 1.83
CA GLU A 49 14.01 0.86 2.58
C GLU A 49 15.07 0.19 1.70
N ALA A 50 15.97 1.02 1.15
CA ALA A 50 17.38 0.75 0.94
C ALA A 50 17.80 -0.64 0.43
N VAL A 51 17.25 -1.15 -0.68
CA VAL A 51 17.91 -2.25 -1.43
C VAL A 51 19.22 -1.76 -2.11
N ALA A 52 19.54 -0.47 -2.02
CA ALA A 52 20.77 0.12 -2.58
C ALA A 52 21.98 0.13 -1.62
N SER A 53 21.89 -0.45 -0.41
CA SER A 53 22.99 -0.38 0.58
C SER A 53 23.86 -1.65 0.70
N GLU A 54 23.71 -2.64 -0.17
CA GLU A 54 24.52 -3.90 -0.14
C GLU A 54 25.46 -4.09 -1.35
N ARG A 55 25.52 -3.16 -2.32
CA ARG A 55 26.41 -3.31 -3.50
C ARG A 55 27.75 -2.59 -3.41
N GLN A 56 28.05 -1.87 -2.33
CA GLN A 56 29.20 -0.95 -2.29
C GLN A 56 30.32 -1.37 -1.32
N ASP A 57 30.25 -2.56 -0.71
CA ASP A 57 31.27 -3.07 0.23
C ASP A 57 32.00 -4.32 -0.29
N ARG A 58 32.30 -4.32 -1.60
CA ARG A 58 33.23 -5.29 -2.24
C ARG A 58 34.12 -4.56 -3.24
N THR A 59 35.04 -3.76 -2.74
CA THR A 59 36.27 -3.36 -3.46
C THR A 59 37.39 -3.13 -2.48
#